data_AF-A0A161HGE1-F1
#
_entry.id   AF-A0A161HGE1-F1
#
_cell.length_a   1.000
_cell.length_b   1.000
_cell.length_c   1.000
_cell.angle_alpha   90.00
_cell.angle_beta   90.00
_cell.angle_gamma   90.00
#
_symmetry.space_group_name_H-M   'P 1'
#
loop_
_entity.id
_entity.type
_entity.pdbx_description
1 polymer ?
#
loop_
_entity_poly.entity_id
_entity_poly.type
_entity_poly.pdbx_seq_one_letter_code
_entity_poly.pdbx_strand_id
1 'polypeptide(L)'
;MYVLTCQASRAIFIGTVLGLALTVGGIAGLQFYSFRKIQAIQPIPSEWTFQTKLLVQAGVDSEQAQNIEQAAKYYQQAIDVLLGKDKQTDISTKSKQWLTGYADLLIRFGLVQEMLNHRQEAREALEAGYSMPVGTPHVRSKAAIQLGQYSLESNKFSESEKLFVESLKEVASAPILQYLATGPSPVVLPENIVANDYQMAPLIELGKLYVKQKRYQCAFSSFLASLRALRNAKDVFINQSGSGVPLDLHLQNFDVKCNEAIIMSYISEILWKLGKKQDAVIWGEGSYYESFPRSHGVVECRLCAKMVANNLYIMYRNMGMSEQSETFKNIHESLDFD
;
A
#
# COMPACT_ATOMS: atom_id res chain seq x y z
N MET A 1 65.59 -31.01 9.55
CA MET A 1 64.81 -30.48 8.41
C MET A 1 63.33 -30.94 8.39
N TYR A 2 62.95 -32.07 9.01
CA TYR A 2 61.56 -32.58 9.03
C TYR A 2 60.58 -31.89 10.02
N VAL A 3 61.06 -31.09 10.98
CA VAL A 3 60.19 -30.46 11.99
C VAL A 3 59.53 -29.17 11.47
N LEU A 4 60.15 -28.49 10.50
CA LEU A 4 59.65 -27.22 9.95
C LEU A 4 58.46 -27.40 9.00
N THR A 5 58.33 -28.55 8.32
CA THR A 5 57.21 -28.83 7.41
C THR A 5 55.90 -29.14 8.15
N CYS A 6 55.97 -29.62 9.39
CA CYS A 6 54.79 -29.96 10.19
C CYS A 6 54.10 -28.71 10.79
N GLN A 7 54.85 -27.65 11.09
CA GLN A 7 54.25 -26.41 11.62
C GLN A 7 53.52 -25.59 10.56
N ALA A 8 54.05 -25.54 9.32
CA ALA A 8 53.41 -24.81 8.22
C ALA A 8 52.04 -25.40 7.83
N SER A 9 51.90 -26.73 7.84
CA SER A 9 50.63 -27.40 7.49
C SER A 9 49.52 -27.14 8.51
N ARG A 10 49.84 -27.06 9.81
CA ARG A 10 48.87 -26.72 10.87
C ARG A 10 48.35 -25.29 10.74
N ALA A 11 49.22 -24.32 10.44
CA ALA A 11 48.83 -22.93 10.27
C ALA A 11 47.89 -22.75 9.06
N ILE A 12 48.18 -23.42 7.93
CA ILE A 12 47.33 -23.40 6.73
C ILE A 12 45.97 -24.05 7.01
N PHE A 13 45.95 -25.19 7.71
CA PHE A 13 44.70 -25.86 8.07
C PHE A 13 43.83 -25.00 8.99
N ILE A 14 44.42 -24.43 10.06
CA ILE A 14 43.69 -23.54 10.98
C ILE A 14 43.17 -22.30 10.25
N GLY A 15 43.97 -21.67 9.39
CA GLY A 15 43.54 -20.54 8.58
C GLY A 15 42.38 -20.88 7.65
N THR A 16 42.41 -22.07 7.03
CA THR A 16 41.32 -22.54 6.15
C THR A 16 40.04 -22.82 6.91
N VAL A 17 40.11 -23.48 8.07
CA VAL A 17 38.94 -23.76 8.92
C VAL A 17 38.33 -22.47 9.47
N LEU A 18 39.15 -21.52 9.91
CA LEU A 18 38.67 -20.20 10.36
C LEU A 18 38.05 -19.41 9.20
N GLY A 19 38.65 -19.45 8.02
CA GLY A 19 38.09 -18.84 6.81
C GLY A 19 36.70 -19.41 6.48
N LEU A 20 36.55 -20.73 6.45
CA LEU A 20 35.27 -21.40 6.21
C LEU A 20 34.23 -21.11 7.32
N ALA A 21 34.65 -21.09 8.58
CA ALA A 21 33.75 -20.76 9.69
C ALA A 21 33.23 -19.32 9.59
N LEU A 22 34.09 -18.37 9.22
CA LEU A 22 33.70 -16.97 9.01
C LEU A 22 32.76 -16.80 7.81
N THR A 23 33.00 -17.50 6.70
CA THR A 23 32.11 -17.41 5.53
C THR A 23 30.74 -18.03 5.79
N VAL A 24 30.69 -19.22 6.41
CA VAL A 24 29.44 -19.87 6.79
C VAL A 24 28.67 -19.03 7.83
N GLY A 25 29.38 -18.50 8.83
CA GLY A 25 28.78 -17.60 9.83
C GLY A 25 28.24 -16.31 9.22
N GLY A 26 28.97 -15.70 8.28
CA GLY A 26 28.53 -14.51 7.55
C GLY A 26 27.27 -14.78 6.71
N ILE A 27 27.23 -15.89 5.97
CA ILE A 27 26.06 -16.29 5.17
C ILE A 27 24.86 -16.55 6.09
N ALA A 28 25.04 -17.29 7.19
CA ALA A 28 23.97 -17.56 8.16
C ALA A 28 23.46 -16.27 8.81
N GLY A 29 24.33 -15.32 9.13
CA GLY A 29 23.97 -14.02 9.67
C GLY A 29 23.12 -13.18 8.71
N LEU A 30 23.49 -13.13 7.43
CA LEU A 30 22.71 -12.45 6.39
C LEU A 30 21.35 -13.13 6.16
N GLN A 31 21.30 -14.46 6.19
CA GLN A 31 20.05 -15.21 6.10
C GLN A 31 19.15 -14.97 7.32
N PHE A 32 19.71 -14.89 8.52
CA PHE A 32 18.93 -14.60 9.72
C PHE A 32 18.42 -13.14 9.72
N TYR A 33 19.23 -12.19 9.28
CA TYR A 33 18.83 -10.79 9.16
C TYR A 33 17.70 -10.61 8.15
N SER A 34 17.84 -11.20 6.96
CA SER A 34 16.76 -11.21 5.97
C SER A 34 15.52 -11.86 6.55
N PHE A 35 15.63 -13.08 7.13
CA PHE A 35 14.51 -13.78 7.76
C PHE A 35 13.76 -12.90 8.78
N ARG A 36 14.46 -12.16 9.64
CA ARG A 36 13.81 -11.24 10.59
C ARG A 36 13.11 -10.07 9.91
N LYS A 37 13.74 -9.46 8.90
CA LYS A 37 13.11 -8.37 8.12
C LYS A 37 11.81 -8.84 7.47
N ILE A 38 11.78 -10.08 7.02
CA ILE A 38 10.64 -10.68 6.34
C ILE A 38 9.54 -11.02 7.33
N GLN A 39 9.87 -11.61 8.48
CA GLN A 39 8.90 -11.88 9.53
C GLN A 39 8.18 -10.61 10.01
N ALA A 40 8.82 -9.44 9.88
CA ALA A 40 8.17 -8.16 10.13
C ALA A 40 7.15 -7.76 9.06
N ILE A 41 7.30 -8.27 7.82
CA ILE A 41 6.43 -7.96 6.67
C ILE A 41 5.33 -9.00 6.50
N GLN A 42 5.65 -10.28 6.68
CA GLN A 42 4.73 -11.40 6.54
C GLN A 42 5.06 -12.46 7.61
N PRO A 43 4.08 -12.86 8.45
CA PRO A 43 4.27 -13.92 9.43
C PRO A 43 4.44 -15.26 8.71
N ILE A 44 5.66 -15.75 8.65
CA ILE A 44 5.96 -17.07 8.08
C ILE A 44 5.68 -18.16 9.14
N PRO A 45 4.75 -19.10 8.90
CA PRO A 45 4.45 -20.18 9.82
C PRO A 45 5.66 -21.10 10.02
N SER A 46 5.94 -21.45 11.28
CA SER A 46 7.04 -22.38 11.62
C SER A 46 6.83 -23.76 11.00
N GLU A 47 5.57 -24.19 10.88
CA GLU A 47 5.11 -25.45 10.29
C GLU A 47 5.36 -25.58 8.77
N TRP A 48 5.59 -24.47 8.07
CA TRP A 48 5.88 -24.52 6.64
C TRP A 48 7.24 -25.15 6.37
N THR A 49 7.31 -25.91 5.28
CA THR A 49 8.57 -26.48 4.81
C THR A 49 9.57 -25.37 4.49
N PHE A 50 10.87 -25.64 4.63
CA PHE A 50 11.91 -24.67 4.30
C PHE A 50 11.78 -24.15 2.85
N GLN A 51 11.42 -25.03 1.91
CA GLN A 51 11.18 -24.67 0.51
C GLN A 51 10.04 -23.64 0.36
N THR A 52 8.90 -23.86 1.00
CA THR A 52 7.78 -22.90 0.95
C THR A 52 8.20 -21.54 1.50
N LYS A 53 8.94 -21.53 2.62
CA LYS A 53 9.43 -20.28 3.23
C LYS A 53 10.34 -19.52 2.27
N LEU A 54 11.22 -20.22 1.57
CA LEU A 54 12.12 -19.63 0.58
C LEU A 54 11.37 -19.08 -0.64
N LEU A 55 10.36 -19.80 -1.13
CA LEU A 55 9.54 -19.35 -2.27
C LEU A 55 8.74 -18.10 -1.94
N VAL A 56 8.05 -18.09 -0.80
CA VAL A 56 7.30 -16.92 -0.33
C VAL A 56 8.24 -15.74 -0.18
N GLN A 57 9.44 -15.99 0.33
CA GLN A 57 10.43 -14.93 0.46
C GLN A 57 10.88 -14.36 -0.88
N ALA A 58 11.25 -15.22 -1.82
CA ALA A 58 11.63 -14.79 -3.15
C ALA A 58 10.50 -14.02 -3.85
N GLY A 59 9.24 -14.38 -3.56
CA GLY A 59 8.05 -13.65 -3.99
C GLY A 59 7.99 -12.23 -3.43
N VAL A 60 8.17 -12.06 -2.11
CA VAL A 60 8.18 -10.73 -1.46
C VAL A 60 9.33 -9.86 -1.96
N ASP A 61 10.53 -10.42 -2.13
CA ASP A 61 11.67 -9.67 -2.66
C ASP A 61 11.43 -9.24 -4.12
N SER A 62 10.83 -10.12 -4.93
CA SER A 62 10.47 -9.79 -6.32
C SER A 62 9.38 -8.73 -6.40
N GLU A 63 8.36 -8.78 -5.52
CA GLU A 63 7.32 -7.76 -5.39
C GLU A 63 7.96 -6.39 -5.06
N GLN A 64 8.86 -6.35 -4.07
CA GLN A 64 9.58 -5.13 -3.69
C GLN A 64 10.47 -4.58 -4.80
N ALA A 65 11.10 -5.47 -5.57
CA ALA A 65 11.91 -5.11 -6.74
C ALA A 65 11.08 -4.77 -7.98
N GLN A 66 9.74 -4.69 -7.86
CA GLN A 66 8.80 -4.46 -8.97
C GLN A 66 8.89 -5.50 -10.11
N ASN A 67 9.39 -6.70 -9.82
CA ASN A 67 9.42 -7.84 -10.74
C ASN A 67 8.16 -8.70 -10.54
N ILE A 68 7.03 -8.17 -11.02
CA ILE A 68 5.68 -8.67 -10.73
C ILE A 68 5.45 -10.08 -11.28
N GLU A 69 5.92 -10.38 -12.49
CA GLU A 69 5.81 -11.72 -13.08
C GLU A 69 6.55 -12.78 -12.26
N GLN A 70 7.76 -12.45 -11.81
CA GLN A 70 8.57 -13.36 -11.00
C GLN A 70 7.96 -13.56 -9.60
N ALA A 71 7.39 -12.51 -9.01
CA ALA A 71 6.66 -12.60 -7.75
C ALA A 71 5.46 -13.55 -7.87
N ALA A 72 4.66 -13.42 -8.94
CA ALA A 72 3.51 -14.27 -9.21
C ALA A 72 3.91 -15.75 -9.29
N LYS A 73 5.00 -16.04 -10.02
CA LYS A 73 5.54 -17.39 -10.17
C LYS A 73 5.96 -18.01 -8.84
N TYR A 74 6.66 -17.24 -7.99
CA TYR A 74 7.08 -17.74 -6.68
C TYR A 74 5.91 -18.00 -5.74
N TYR A 75 4.92 -17.10 -5.71
CA TYR A 75 3.72 -17.30 -4.90
C TYR A 75 2.90 -18.51 -5.38
N GLN A 76 2.72 -18.68 -6.69
CA GLN A 76 2.04 -19.85 -7.24
C GLN A 76 2.76 -21.14 -6.82
N GLN A 77 4.09 -21.20 -6.96
CA GLN A 77 4.87 -22.37 -6.54
C GLN A 77 4.73 -22.65 -5.03
N ALA A 78 4.71 -21.61 -4.19
CA ALA A 78 4.50 -21.76 -2.76
C ALA A 78 3.11 -22.33 -2.45
N ILE A 79 2.07 -21.84 -3.13
CA ILE A 79 0.69 -22.33 -3.03
C ILE A 79 0.63 -23.80 -3.45
N ASP A 80 1.23 -24.17 -4.58
CA ASP A 80 1.25 -25.55 -5.10
C ASP A 80 1.93 -26.52 -4.12
N VAL A 81 3.05 -26.10 -3.50
CA VAL A 81 3.73 -26.91 -2.48
C VAL A 81 2.86 -27.08 -1.22
N LEU A 82 2.13 -26.04 -0.79
CA LEU A 82 1.26 -26.09 0.38
C LEU A 82 -0.01 -26.92 0.19
N LEU A 83 -0.53 -26.96 -1.03
CA LEU A 83 -1.72 -27.74 -1.39
C LEU A 83 -1.40 -29.20 -1.77
N GLY A 84 -0.14 -29.49 -2.10
CA GLY A 84 0.30 -30.81 -2.54
C GLY A 84 -0.24 -31.20 -3.92
N LYS A 85 0.06 -32.43 -4.35
CA LYS A 85 -0.27 -32.91 -5.71
C LYS A 85 -1.76 -32.97 -6.00
N ASP A 86 -2.57 -33.29 -4.99
CA ASP A 86 -4.01 -33.47 -5.14
C ASP A 86 -4.80 -32.16 -4.98
N LYS A 87 -4.09 -31.03 -4.74
CA LYS A 87 -4.65 -29.71 -4.44
C LYS A 87 -5.64 -29.69 -3.27
N GLN A 88 -5.61 -30.72 -2.43
CA GLN A 88 -6.50 -30.91 -1.29
C GLN A 88 -5.66 -30.95 -0.02
N THR A 89 -5.53 -29.80 0.61
CA THR A 89 -5.08 -29.72 1.99
C THR A 89 -6.30 -29.49 2.86
N ASP A 90 -6.50 -30.34 3.87
CA ASP A 90 -7.50 -30.07 4.89
C ASP A 90 -7.05 -28.84 5.70
N ILE A 91 -7.61 -27.68 5.33
CA ILE A 91 -7.33 -26.39 5.95
C ILE A 91 -7.89 -26.35 7.39
N SER A 92 -8.93 -27.14 7.70
CA SER A 92 -9.60 -27.11 8.99
C SER A 92 -8.74 -27.65 10.14
N THR A 93 -7.76 -28.51 9.84
CA THR A 93 -6.83 -29.06 10.83
C THR A 93 -5.57 -28.21 11.03
N LYS A 94 -5.42 -27.09 10.29
CA LYS A 94 -4.21 -26.27 10.33
C LYS A 94 -4.23 -25.31 11.52
N SER A 95 -3.05 -24.98 12.03
CA SER A 95 -2.94 -24.01 13.12
C SER A 95 -3.33 -22.62 12.66
N LYS A 96 -3.74 -21.77 13.60
CA LYS A 96 -4.04 -20.35 13.31
C LYS A 96 -2.86 -19.65 12.62
N GLN A 97 -1.62 -19.95 13.03
CA GLN A 97 -0.44 -19.34 12.41
C GLN A 97 -0.30 -19.79 10.95
N TRP A 98 -0.48 -21.09 10.66
CA TRP A 98 -0.47 -21.61 9.31
C TRP A 98 -1.52 -20.91 8.43
N LEU A 99 -2.74 -20.76 8.94
CA LEU A 99 -3.85 -20.11 8.24
C LEU A 99 -3.56 -18.64 7.98
N THR A 100 -3.00 -17.90 8.95
CA THR A 100 -2.59 -16.50 8.76
C THR A 100 -1.59 -16.37 7.61
N GLY A 101 -0.53 -17.19 7.60
CA GLY A 101 0.47 -17.14 6.54
C GLY A 101 -0.11 -17.49 5.17
N TYR A 102 -1.02 -18.47 5.12
CA TYR A 102 -1.65 -18.91 3.87
C TYR A 102 -2.63 -17.87 3.31
N ALA A 103 -3.45 -17.25 4.18
CA ALA A 103 -4.33 -16.14 3.81
C ALA A 103 -3.53 -14.97 3.22
N ASP A 104 -2.44 -14.57 3.88
CA ASP A 104 -1.57 -13.48 3.40
C ASP A 104 -0.92 -13.82 2.05
N LEU A 105 -0.50 -15.07 1.86
CA LEU A 105 0.06 -15.56 0.59
C LEU A 105 -0.96 -15.47 -0.55
N LEU A 106 -2.19 -15.93 -0.32
CA LEU A 106 -3.27 -15.84 -1.30
C LEU A 106 -3.59 -14.39 -1.66
N ILE A 107 -3.66 -13.50 -0.66
CA ILE A 107 -3.92 -12.09 -0.90
C ILE A 107 -2.81 -11.46 -1.74
N ARG A 108 -1.53 -11.68 -1.37
CA ARG A 108 -0.39 -11.15 -2.13
C ARG A 108 -0.37 -11.67 -3.56
N PHE A 109 -0.62 -12.97 -3.74
CA PHE A 109 -0.77 -13.56 -5.06
C PHE A 109 -1.88 -12.86 -5.85
N GLY A 110 -3.06 -12.67 -5.26
CA GLY A 110 -4.18 -11.99 -5.92
C GLY A 110 -3.87 -10.54 -6.30
N LEU A 111 -3.20 -9.78 -5.43
CA LEU A 111 -2.76 -8.41 -5.73
C LEU A 111 -1.75 -8.36 -6.88
N VAL A 112 -0.79 -9.30 -6.90
CA VAL A 112 0.18 -9.41 -7.99
C VAL A 112 -0.49 -9.81 -9.31
N GLN A 113 -1.47 -10.71 -9.27
CA GLN A 113 -2.24 -11.08 -10.47
C GLN A 113 -3.05 -9.91 -11.02
N GLU A 114 -3.60 -9.05 -10.16
CA GLU A 114 -4.26 -7.81 -10.60
C GLU A 114 -3.28 -6.90 -11.34
N MET A 115 -2.05 -6.75 -10.84
CA MET A 115 -1.01 -5.96 -11.52
C MET A 115 -0.59 -6.55 -12.87
N LEU A 116 -0.76 -7.85 -13.08
CA LEU A 116 -0.56 -8.54 -14.36
C LEU A 116 -1.82 -8.55 -15.25
N ASN A 117 -2.89 -7.88 -14.83
CA ASN A 117 -4.18 -7.84 -15.52
C ASN A 117 -4.84 -9.24 -15.66
N HIS A 118 -4.52 -10.18 -14.77
CA HIS A 118 -5.16 -11.49 -14.64
C HIS A 118 -6.30 -11.43 -13.64
N ARG A 119 -7.34 -10.70 -14.04
CA ARG A 119 -8.37 -10.19 -13.12
C ARG A 119 -9.21 -11.28 -12.46
N GLN A 120 -9.50 -12.38 -13.16
CA GLN A 120 -10.33 -13.46 -12.61
C GLN A 120 -9.56 -14.22 -11.52
N GLU A 121 -8.32 -14.59 -11.82
CA GLU A 121 -7.40 -15.25 -10.89
C GLU A 121 -7.11 -14.37 -9.67
N ALA A 122 -6.93 -13.06 -9.88
CA ALA A 122 -6.77 -12.07 -8.83
C ALA A 122 -7.97 -12.10 -7.87
N ARG A 123 -9.18 -12.02 -8.42
CA ARG A 123 -10.42 -12.04 -7.65
C ARG A 123 -10.59 -13.31 -6.84
N GLU A 124 -10.41 -14.47 -7.45
CA GLU A 124 -10.56 -15.77 -6.77
C GLU A 124 -9.57 -15.90 -5.61
N ALA A 125 -8.32 -15.52 -5.82
CA ALA A 125 -7.30 -15.56 -4.77
C ALA A 125 -7.58 -14.58 -3.62
N LEU A 126 -8.03 -13.36 -3.94
CA LEU A 126 -8.40 -12.35 -2.95
C LEU A 126 -9.62 -12.77 -2.14
N GLU A 127 -10.67 -13.28 -2.78
CA GLU A 127 -11.87 -13.79 -2.09
C GLU A 127 -11.51 -14.97 -1.18
N ALA A 128 -10.71 -15.92 -1.67
CA ALA A 128 -10.25 -17.06 -0.88
C ALA A 128 -9.43 -16.62 0.35
N GLY A 129 -8.42 -15.77 0.17
CA GLY A 129 -7.58 -15.28 1.26
C GLY A 129 -8.36 -14.41 2.27
N TYR A 130 -9.22 -13.51 1.78
CA TYR A 130 -9.98 -12.59 2.63
C TYR A 130 -11.09 -13.29 3.44
N SER A 131 -11.68 -14.37 2.91
CA SER A 131 -12.71 -15.16 3.59
C SER A 131 -12.23 -15.83 4.89
N MET A 132 -10.92 -16.05 5.03
CA MET A 132 -10.34 -16.60 6.26
C MET A 132 -10.33 -15.50 7.33
N PRO A 133 -10.81 -15.70 8.57
CA PRO A 133 -10.84 -14.67 9.61
C PRO A 133 -9.47 -14.47 10.30
N VAL A 134 -8.39 -14.55 9.52
CA VAL A 134 -6.99 -14.46 9.93
C VAL A 134 -6.19 -13.73 8.85
N GLY A 135 -4.95 -13.37 9.14
CA GLY A 135 -4.08 -12.62 8.22
C GLY A 135 -3.52 -11.38 8.89
N THR A 136 -2.53 -10.78 8.23
CA THR A 136 -1.93 -9.54 8.69
C THR A 136 -2.85 -8.36 8.34
N PRO A 137 -3.17 -7.46 9.30
CA PRO A 137 -4.24 -6.48 9.08
C PRO A 137 -4.03 -5.56 7.86
N HIS A 138 -2.80 -5.12 7.60
CA HIS A 138 -2.51 -4.29 6.41
C HIS A 138 -2.69 -5.06 5.09
N VAL A 139 -2.39 -6.36 5.06
CA VAL A 139 -2.59 -7.21 3.87
C VAL A 139 -4.08 -7.41 3.63
N ARG A 140 -4.84 -7.72 4.68
CA ARG A 140 -6.31 -7.82 4.63
C ARG A 140 -6.96 -6.51 4.20
N SER A 141 -6.48 -5.37 4.69
CA SER A 141 -6.95 -4.04 4.29
C SER A 141 -6.79 -3.80 2.78
N LYS A 142 -5.64 -4.16 2.19
CA LYS A 142 -5.43 -4.10 0.73
C LYS A 142 -6.37 -5.01 -0.05
N ALA A 143 -6.59 -6.25 0.43
CA ALA A 143 -7.54 -7.16 -0.20
C ALA A 143 -8.96 -6.59 -0.21
N ALA A 144 -9.42 -6.07 0.94
CA ALA A 144 -10.73 -5.46 1.07
C ALA A 144 -10.90 -4.25 0.15
N ILE A 145 -9.87 -3.42 -0.04
CA ILE A 145 -9.89 -2.33 -1.03
C ILE A 145 -10.09 -2.88 -2.44
N GLN A 146 -9.29 -3.84 -2.87
CA GLN A 146 -9.37 -4.38 -4.22
C GLN A 146 -10.73 -5.07 -4.49
N LEU A 147 -11.23 -5.87 -3.54
CA LEU A 147 -12.56 -6.48 -3.62
C LEU A 147 -13.67 -5.41 -3.63
N GLY A 148 -13.49 -4.33 -2.87
CA GLY A 148 -14.38 -3.18 -2.85
C GLY A 148 -14.44 -2.47 -4.20
N GLN A 149 -13.31 -2.37 -4.91
CA GLN A 149 -13.23 -1.83 -6.27
C GLN A 149 -13.92 -2.74 -7.30
N TYR A 150 -13.74 -4.07 -7.22
CA TYR A 150 -14.50 -5.00 -8.06
C TYR A 150 -16.01 -4.88 -7.86
N SER A 151 -16.45 -4.71 -6.61
CA SER A 151 -17.86 -4.46 -6.27
C SER A 151 -18.35 -3.13 -6.83
N LEU A 152 -17.52 -2.08 -6.76
CA LEU A 152 -17.82 -0.75 -7.32
C LEU A 152 -18.03 -0.80 -8.83
N GLU A 153 -17.15 -1.49 -9.56
CA GLU A 153 -17.25 -1.65 -11.01
C GLU A 153 -18.50 -2.42 -11.44
N SER A 154 -18.94 -3.35 -10.59
CA SER A 154 -20.20 -4.08 -10.75
C SER A 154 -21.44 -3.28 -10.31
N ASN A 155 -21.29 -1.98 -10.00
CA ASN A 155 -22.30 -1.09 -9.43
C ASN A 155 -22.94 -1.59 -8.12
N LYS A 156 -22.25 -2.47 -7.38
CA LYS A 156 -22.67 -2.96 -6.06
C LYS A 156 -22.20 -2.02 -4.96
N PHE A 157 -22.75 -0.82 -4.95
CA PHE A 157 -22.28 0.28 -4.09
C PHE A 157 -22.29 -0.03 -2.60
N SER A 158 -23.30 -0.74 -2.09
CA SER A 158 -23.39 -1.10 -0.67
C SER A 158 -22.34 -2.13 -0.24
N GLU A 159 -22.02 -3.09 -1.12
CA GLU A 159 -20.97 -4.09 -0.88
C GLU A 159 -19.60 -3.43 -0.91
N SER A 160 -19.38 -2.54 -1.88
CA SER A 160 -18.17 -1.71 -1.98
C SER A 160 -17.96 -0.84 -0.72
N GLU A 161 -19.00 -0.15 -0.25
CA GLU A 161 -18.93 0.65 0.99
C GLU A 161 -18.56 -0.22 2.18
N LYS A 162 -19.20 -1.39 2.32
CA LYS A 162 -18.91 -2.35 3.40
C LYS A 162 -17.44 -2.77 3.39
N LEU A 163 -16.91 -3.16 2.22
CA LEU A 163 -15.54 -3.61 2.07
C LEU A 163 -14.53 -2.51 2.37
N PHE A 164 -14.77 -1.26 1.94
CA PHE A 164 -13.89 -0.14 2.30
C PHE A 164 -13.93 0.20 3.80
N VAL A 165 -15.11 0.09 4.44
CA VAL A 165 -15.21 0.25 5.90
C VAL A 165 -14.51 -0.88 6.63
N GLU A 166 -14.65 -2.13 6.17
CA GLU A 166 -13.92 -3.27 6.73
C GLU A 166 -12.41 -3.11 6.56
N SER A 167 -11.96 -2.66 5.38
CA SER A 167 -10.57 -2.31 5.14
C SER A 167 -10.03 -1.30 6.16
N LEU A 168 -10.79 -0.23 6.44
CA LEU A 168 -10.42 0.75 7.45
C LEU A 168 -10.38 0.13 8.85
N LYS A 169 -11.32 -0.74 9.20
CA LYS A 169 -11.35 -1.44 10.51
C LYS A 169 -10.12 -2.32 10.74
N GLU A 170 -9.62 -3.00 9.72
CA GLU A 170 -8.42 -3.84 9.82
C GLU A 170 -7.20 -3.02 10.30
N VAL A 171 -7.09 -1.77 9.86
CA VAL A 171 -5.92 -0.91 10.14
C VAL A 171 -6.23 0.26 11.08
N ALA A 172 -7.44 0.31 11.63
CA ALA A 172 -7.91 1.39 12.49
C ALA A 172 -7.23 1.37 13.86
N SER A 173 -6.86 2.55 14.35
CA SER A 173 -6.52 2.74 15.77
C SER A 173 -7.78 2.60 16.65
N ALA A 174 -7.60 2.37 17.95
CA ALA A 174 -8.73 2.23 18.88
C ALA A 174 -9.73 3.42 18.83
N PRO A 175 -9.29 4.70 18.72
CA PRO A 175 -10.22 5.82 18.52
C PRO A 175 -11.05 5.72 17.24
N ILE A 176 -10.44 5.27 16.12
CA ILE A 176 -11.16 5.08 14.85
C ILE A 176 -12.16 3.93 14.98
N LEU A 177 -11.79 2.82 15.61
CA LEU A 177 -12.70 1.68 15.84
C LEU A 177 -13.92 2.08 16.68
N GLN A 178 -13.70 2.83 17.77
CA GLN A 178 -14.79 3.34 18.60
C GLN A 178 -15.73 4.24 17.79
N TYR A 179 -15.17 5.12 16.96
CA TYR A 179 -15.95 5.97 16.07
C TYR A 179 -16.75 5.16 15.04
N LEU A 180 -16.15 4.16 14.40
CA LEU A 180 -16.81 3.32 13.39
C LEU A 180 -17.92 2.43 13.97
N ALA A 181 -17.91 2.15 15.29
CA ALA A 181 -18.95 1.38 15.94
C ALA A 181 -20.25 2.19 16.17
N THR A 182 -20.12 3.50 16.35
CA THR A 182 -21.25 4.40 16.68
C THR A 182 -21.58 5.41 15.58
N GLY A 183 -20.68 5.56 14.60
CA GLY A 183 -20.69 6.63 13.64
C GLY A 183 -21.76 6.46 12.56
N PRO A 184 -22.33 7.58 12.04
CA PRO A 184 -23.24 7.54 10.90
C PRO A 184 -22.49 7.16 9.61
N SER A 185 -23.21 6.62 8.61
CA SER A 185 -22.77 6.73 7.20
C SER A 185 -23.21 8.10 6.68
N PRO A 186 -22.32 8.91 6.08
CA PRO A 186 -20.95 8.58 5.65
C PRO A 186 -19.90 8.62 6.76
N VAL A 187 -18.82 7.88 6.59
CA VAL A 187 -17.67 7.88 7.52
C VAL A 187 -16.93 9.22 7.45
N VAL A 188 -16.98 9.99 8.55
CA VAL A 188 -16.28 11.28 8.69
C VAL A 188 -15.43 11.26 9.95
N LEU A 189 -14.12 11.09 9.82
CA LEU A 189 -13.23 10.99 10.98
C LEU A 189 -13.26 12.26 11.87
N PRO A 190 -13.16 12.10 13.21
CA PRO A 190 -12.96 13.20 14.15
C PRO A 190 -11.70 14.04 13.86
N GLU A 191 -11.71 15.29 14.31
CA GLU A 191 -10.67 16.29 14.02
C GLU A 191 -9.26 15.95 14.51
N ASN A 192 -9.15 15.18 15.59
CA ASN A 192 -7.89 14.84 16.25
C ASN A 192 -7.32 13.48 15.83
N ILE A 193 -7.91 12.83 14.83
CA ILE A 193 -7.37 11.56 14.32
C ILE A 193 -6.09 11.82 13.54
N VAL A 194 -5.09 10.98 13.79
CA VAL A 194 -3.88 10.85 12.99
C VAL A 194 -4.04 9.62 12.11
N ALA A 195 -3.98 9.80 10.79
CA ALA A 195 -4.08 8.69 9.85
C ALA A 195 -2.71 8.30 9.30
N ASN A 196 -2.38 7.01 9.32
CA ASN A 196 -1.20 6.47 8.64
C ASN A 196 -1.51 6.11 7.18
N ASP A 197 -0.49 5.70 6.44
CA ASP A 197 -0.58 5.27 5.04
C ASP A 197 -1.65 4.20 4.81
N TYR A 198 -1.73 3.21 5.70
CA TYR A 198 -2.71 2.13 5.63
C TYR A 198 -4.15 2.63 5.82
N GLN A 199 -4.37 3.62 6.68
CA GLN A 199 -5.70 4.20 6.93
C GLN A 199 -6.13 5.17 5.84
N MET A 200 -5.18 5.84 5.18
CA MET A 200 -5.49 6.82 4.14
C MET A 200 -6.08 6.21 2.87
N ALA A 201 -5.58 5.05 2.45
CA ALA A 201 -6.08 4.36 1.26
C ALA A 201 -7.60 4.06 1.32
N PRO A 202 -8.15 3.36 2.34
CA PRO A 202 -9.58 3.09 2.39
C PRO A 202 -10.44 4.35 2.56
N LEU A 203 -9.93 5.41 3.22
CA LEU A 203 -10.63 6.69 3.34
C LEU A 203 -10.77 7.39 1.98
N ILE A 204 -9.72 7.38 1.16
CA ILE A 204 -9.74 7.92 -0.20
C ILE A 204 -10.73 7.14 -1.06
N GLU A 205 -10.74 5.81 -0.97
CA GLU A 205 -11.67 4.96 -1.73
C GLU A 205 -13.14 5.17 -1.30
N LEU A 206 -13.42 5.38 -0.01
CA LEU A 206 -14.75 5.79 0.45
C LEU A 206 -15.18 7.14 -0.14
N GLY A 207 -14.28 8.12 -0.17
CA GLY A 207 -14.53 9.41 -0.81
C GLY A 207 -14.88 9.26 -2.30
N LYS A 208 -14.09 8.47 -3.05
CA LYS A 208 -14.33 8.15 -4.46
C LYS A 208 -15.67 7.45 -4.68
N LEU A 209 -16.02 6.49 -3.82
CA LEU A 209 -17.30 5.80 -3.84
C LEU A 209 -18.46 6.79 -3.71
N TYR A 210 -18.39 7.72 -2.77
CA TYR A 210 -19.43 8.75 -2.58
C TYR A 210 -19.54 9.69 -3.78
N VAL A 211 -18.43 10.03 -4.44
CA VAL A 211 -18.46 10.77 -5.73
C VAL A 211 -19.19 9.97 -6.80
N LYS A 212 -18.91 8.66 -6.93
CA LYS A 212 -19.57 7.79 -7.92
C LYS A 212 -21.07 7.67 -7.68
N GLN A 213 -21.49 7.63 -6.42
CA GLN A 213 -22.90 7.66 -6.00
C GLN A 213 -23.56 9.05 -6.15
N LYS A 214 -22.84 10.07 -6.63
CA LYS A 214 -23.26 11.49 -6.69
C LYS A 214 -23.63 12.08 -5.32
N ARG A 215 -23.14 11.50 -4.22
CA ARG A 215 -23.27 12.02 -2.85
C ARG A 215 -22.17 13.03 -2.55
N TYR A 216 -22.15 14.13 -3.32
CA TYR A 216 -21.04 15.10 -3.30
C TYR A 216 -20.77 15.71 -1.92
N GLN A 217 -21.82 15.96 -1.12
CA GLN A 217 -21.64 16.46 0.25
C GLN A 217 -20.94 15.44 1.16
N CYS A 218 -21.33 14.16 1.08
CA CYS A 218 -20.68 13.08 1.82
C CYS A 218 -19.21 12.92 1.40
N ALA A 219 -18.94 12.95 0.09
CA ALA A 219 -17.59 12.89 -0.45
C ALA A 219 -16.72 14.06 0.04
N PHE A 220 -17.26 15.28 0.00
CA PHE A 220 -16.58 16.49 0.47
C PHE A 220 -16.20 16.38 1.95
N SER A 221 -17.14 16.02 2.82
CA SER A 221 -16.86 15.83 4.25
C SER A 221 -15.83 14.72 4.51
N SER A 222 -15.90 13.62 3.75
CA SER A 222 -14.94 12.51 3.85
C SER A 222 -13.53 12.97 3.47
N PHE A 223 -13.35 13.61 2.32
CA PHE A 223 -12.04 14.10 1.89
C PHE A 223 -11.48 15.19 2.80
N LEU A 224 -12.31 16.10 3.33
CA LEU A 224 -11.85 17.06 4.34
C LEU A 224 -11.40 16.39 5.64
N ALA A 225 -12.07 15.33 6.09
CA ALA A 225 -11.63 14.54 7.23
C ALA A 225 -10.30 13.84 6.95
N SER A 226 -10.14 13.22 5.78
CA SER A 226 -8.89 12.60 5.34
C SER A 226 -7.74 13.59 5.27
N LEU A 227 -7.98 14.79 4.72
CA LEU A 227 -6.97 15.85 4.64
C LEU A 227 -6.53 16.33 6.03
N ARG A 228 -7.47 16.51 6.96
CA ARG A 228 -7.16 16.86 8.35
C ARG A 228 -6.33 15.77 9.02
N ALA A 229 -6.74 14.52 8.90
CA ALA A 229 -6.02 13.39 9.50
C ALA A 229 -4.59 13.25 8.95
N LEU A 230 -4.42 13.52 7.65
CA LEU A 230 -3.13 13.55 6.98
C LEU A 230 -2.23 14.69 7.49
N ARG A 231 -2.78 15.89 7.65
CA ARG A 231 -2.05 17.04 8.21
C ARG A 231 -1.66 16.82 9.66
N ASN A 232 -2.53 16.24 10.48
CA ASN A 232 -2.19 15.87 11.84
C ASN A 232 -1.00 14.87 11.88
N ALA A 233 -0.97 13.91 10.96
CA ALA A 233 0.16 12.97 10.84
C ALA A 233 1.48 13.68 10.51
N LYS A 234 1.42 14.68 9.61
CA LYS A 234 2.56 15.55 9.27
C LYS A 234 3.10 16.28 10.49
N ASP A 235 2.23 16.86 11.29
CA ASP A 235 2.63 17.65 12.48
C ASP A 235 3.28 16.75 13.53
N VAL A 236 2.71 15.55 13.76
CA VAL A 236 3.31 14.55 14.64
C VAL A 236 4.71 14.15 14.14
N PHE A 237 4.86 13.92 12.84
CA PHE A 237 6.14 13.55 12.23
C PHE A 237 7.21 14.65 12.40
N ILE A 238 6.86 15.91 12.13
CA ILE A 238 7.76 17.06 12.26
C ILE A 238 8.23 17.18 13.72
N ASN A 239 7.30 17.06 14.67
CA ASN A 239 7.61 17.16 16.09
C ASN A 239 8.45 15.98 16.61
N GLN A 240 8.24 14.77 16.09
CA GLN A 240 9.01 13.59 16.49
C GLN A 240 10.42 13.57 15.89
N SER A 241 10.61 14.13 14.69
CA SER A 241 11.92 14.15 14.02
C SER A 241 13.00 14.90 14.82
N GLY A 242 12.61 15.82 15.70
CA GLY A 242 13.53 16.50 16.62
C GLY A 242 13.86 15.73 17.90
N SER A 243 13.15 14.63 18.19
CA SER A 243 13.21 13.94 19.50
C SER A 243 14.20 12.76 19.56
N GLY A 244 14.82 12.38 18.44
CA GLY A 244 15.70 11.22 18.36
C GLY A 244 15.01 9.86 18.52
N VAL A 245 13.66 9.85 18.63
CA VAL A 245 12.87 8.61 18.63
C VAL A 245 12.90 8.01 17.22
N PRO A 246 13.23 6.71 17.06
CA PRO A 246 13.19 6.03 15.77
C PRO A 246 11.78 6.17 15.19
N LEU A 247 11.69 6.82 14.03
CA LEU A 247 10.43 7.02 13.35
C LEU A 247 9.92 5.69 12.79
N ASP A 248 8.62 5.45 12.91
CA ASP A 248 7.97 4.26 12.35
C ASP A 248 8.30 4.13 10.86
N LEU A 249 8.81 2.96 10.46
CA LEU A 249 9.29 2.66 9.11
C LEU A 249 8.18 2.86 8.06
N HIS A 250 6.92 2.68 8.46
CA HIS A 250 5.75 2.82 7.58
C HIS A 250 5.50 4.26 7.13
N LEU A 251 5.92 5.26 7.91
CA LEU A 251 5.82 6.67 7.52
C LEU A 251 6.91 7.10 6.52
N GLN A 252 7.99 6.34 6.38
CA GLN A 252 9.12 6.74 5.53
C GLN A 252 8.80 6.69 4.03
N ASN A 253 7.93 5.77 3.62
CA ASN A 253 7.50 5.64 2.22
C ASN A 253 6.23 6.45 1.91
N PHE A 254 5.64 7.08 2.92
CA PHE A 254 4.39 7.80 2.78
C PHE A 254 4.66 9.27 2.45
N ASP A 255 4.56 9.63 1.17
CA ASP A 255 4.68 11.03 0.76
C ASP A 255 3.40 11.80 1.14
N VAL A 256 3.44 12.38 2.34
CA VAL A 256 2.36 13.20 2.90
C VAL A 256 1.96 14.33 1.95
N LYS A 257 2.92 15.00 1.31
CA LYS A 257 2.63 16.13 0.41
C LYS A 257 1.92 15.65 -0.86
N CYS A 258 2.35 14.51 -1.40
CA CYS A 258 1.72 13.93 -2.57
C CYS A 258 0.25 13.54 -2.29
N ASN A 259 0.01 12.89 -1.16
CA ASN A 259 -1.34 12.51 -0.73
C ASN A 259 -2.21 13.74 -0.42
N GLU A 260 -1.61 14.79 0.16
CA GLU A 260 -2.30 16.07 0.41
C GLU A 260 -2.77 16.68 -0.90
N ALA A 261 -1.88 16.77 -1.90
CA ALA A 261 -2.23 17.25 -3.23
C ALA A 261 -3.34 16.40 -3.88
N ILE A 262 -3.25 15.06 -3.81
CA ILE A 262 -4.29 14.16 -4.36
C ILE A 262 -5.65 14.43 -3.72
N ILE A 263 -5.73 14.55 -2.39
CA ILE A 263 -6.99 14.82 -1.70
C ILE A 263 -7.53 16.21 -2.05
N MET A 264 -6.66 17.22 -2.14
CA MET A 264 -7.02 18.56 -2.59
C MET A 264 -7.60 18.55 -4.02
N SER A 265 -7.08 17.70 -4.91
CA SER A 265 -7.62 17.55 -6.27
C SER A 265 -9.06 17.04 -6.27
N TYR A 266 -9.36 16.02 -5.44
CA TYR A 266 -10.73 15.52 -5.29
C TYR A 266 -11.66 16.57 -4.68
N ILE A 267 -11.20 17.32 -3.68
CA ILE A 267 -11.97 18.42 -3.10
C ILE A 267 -12.30 19.48 -4.16
N SER A 268 -11.33 19.86 -4.99
CA SER A 268 -11.51 20.80 -6.12
C SER A 268 -12.61 20.33 -7.07
N GLU A 269 -12.54 19.08 -7.55
CA GLU A 269 -13.55 18.52 -8.45
C GLU A 269 -14.96 18.47 -7.82
N ILE A 270 -15.05 18.10 -6.54
CA ILE A 270 -16.33 18.05 -5.82
C ILE A 270 -16.92 19.44 -5.66
N LEU A 271 -16.12 20.44 -5.27
CA LEU A 271 -16.57 21.83 -5.17
C LEU A 271 -17.07 22.35 -6.52
N TRP A 272 -16.41 21.97 -7.62
CA TRP A 272 -16.84 22.32 -8.96
C TRP A 272 -18.23 21.74 -9.27
N LYS A 273 -18.46 20.46 -8.94
CA LYS A 273 -19.78 19.81 -9.10
C LYS A 273 -20.86 20.41 -8.19
N LEU A 274 -20.48 20.93 -7.02
CA LEU A 274 -21.37 21.65 -6.10
C LEU A 274 -21.64 23.10 -6.52
N GLY A 275 -21.09 23.57 -7.64
CA GLY A 275 -21.27 24.93 -8.15
C GLY A 275 -20.42 25.99 -7.45
N LYS A 276 -19.50 25.59 -6.57
CA LYS A 276 -18.54 26.46 -5.87
C LYS A 276 -17.30 26.69 -6.73
N LYS A 277 -17.49 27.33 -7.90
CA LYS A 277 -16.47 27.41 -8.96
C LYS A 277 -15.18 28.08 -8.53
N GLN A 278 -15.25 29.22 -7.83
CA GLN A 278 -14.06 29.94 -7.36
C GLN A 278 -13.27 29.10 -6.35
N ASP A 279 -13.94 28.53 -5.35
CA ASP A 279 -13.30 27.68 -4.35
C ASP A 279 -12.66 26.45 -5.01
N ALA A 280 -13.35 25.83 -5.98
CA ALA A 280 -12.82 24.69 -6.72
C ALA A 280 -11.48 25.02 -7.41
N VAL A 281 -11.38 26.17 -8.08
CA VAL A 281 -10.13 26.62 -8.71
C VAL A 281 -9.04 26.82 -7.66
N ILE A 282 -9.32 27.49 -6.55
CA ILE A 282 -8.34 27.72 -5.46
C ILE A 282 -7.78 26.39 -4.92
N TRP A 283 -8.66 25.42 -4.66
CA TRP A 283 -8.24 24.09 -4.21
C TRP A 283 -7.45 23.32 -5.27
N GLY A 284 -7.82 23.48 -6.55
CA GLY A 284 -7.10 22.88 -7.67
C GLY A 284 -5.70 23.46 -7.82
N GLU A 285 -5.56 24.78 -7.76
CA GLU A 285 -4.25 25.44 -7.79
C GLU A 285 -3.38 25.01 -6.61
N GLY A 286 -3.94 24.98 -5.40
CA GLY A 286 -3.23 24.48 -4.23
C GLY A 286 -2.74 23.04 -4.40
N SER A 287 -3.57 22.16 -4.96
CA SER A 287 -3.19 20.78 -5.30
C SER A 287 -2.04 20.73 -6.30
N TYR A 288 -2.10 21.55 -7.36
CA TYR A 288 -1.04 21.65 -8.35
C TYR A 288 0.28 22.13 -7.73
N TYR A 289 0.26 23.21 -6.96
CA TYR A 289 1.47 23.79 -6.37
C TYR A 289 2.12 22.90 -5.30
N GLU A 290 1.36 22.04 -4.61
CA GLU A 290 1.94 21.05 -3.69
C GLU A 290 2.55 19.83 -4.43
N SER A 291 1.93 19.38 -5.53
CA SER A 291 2.40 18.20 -6.27
C SER A 291 3.52 18.50 -7.28
N PHE A 292 3.46 19.64 -7.97
CA PHE A 292 4.37 19.98 -9.07
C PHE A 292 5.85 19.99 -8.67
N PRO A 293 6.29 20.56 -7.52
CA PRO A 293 7.70 20.54 -7.14
C PRO A 293 8.29 19.14 -6.97
N ARG A 294 7.45 18.12 -6.73
CA ARG A 294 7.84 16.71 -6.54
C ARG A 294 7.66 15.85 -7.79
N SER A 295 7.02 16.37 -8.83
CA SER A 295 6.74 15.66 -10.07
C SER A 295 7.99 15.07 -10.76
N HIS A 296 9.18 15.63 -10.53
CA HIS A 296 10.40 15.12 -11.14
C HIS A 296 10.88 13.79 -10.50
N GLY A 297 10.61 13.57 -9.21
CA GLY A 297 11.13 12.42 -8.47
C GLY A 297 10.08 11.40 -8.02
N VAL A 298 8.79 11.76 -8.04
CA VAL A 298 7.69 10.92 -7.55
C VAL A 298 6.62 10.81 -8.65
N VAL A 299 6.43 9.60 -9.18
CA VAL A 299 5.55 9.33 -10.32
C VAL A 299 4.11 9.72 -10.01
N GLU A 300 3.64 9.40 -8.81
CA GLU A 300 2.28 9.71 -8.33
C GLU A 300 2.04 11.22 -8.30
N CYS A 301 3.04 11.99 -7.88
CA CYS A 301 2.95 13.46 -7.86
C CYS A 301 2.95 14.04 -9.26
N ARG A 302 3.71 13.46 -10.20
CA ARG A 302 3.65 13.85 -11.61
C ARG A 302 2.28 13.61 -12.21
N LEU A 303 1.71 12.42 -11.99
CA LEU A 303 0.37 12.06 -12.43
C LEU A 303 -0.68 13.01 -11.84
N CYS A 304 -0.59 13.29 -10.53
CA CYS A 304 -1.47 14.24 -9.85
C CYS A 304 -1.36 15.64 -10.45
N ALA A 305 -0.15 16.19 -10.57
CA ALA A 305 0.09 17.53 -11.12
C ALA A 305 -0.46 17.65 -12.55
N LYS A 306 -0.23 16.63 -13.38
CA LYS A 306 -0.72 16.58 -14.76
C LYS A 306 -2.24 16.56 -14.84
N MET A 307 -2.89 15.72 -14.03
CA MET A 307 -4.35 15.61 -13.97
C MET A 307 -4.98 16.93 -13.50
N VAL A 308 -4.42 17.54 -12.45
CA VAL A 308 -4.90 18.80 -11.89
C VAL A 308 -4.72 19.95 -12.87
N ALA A 309 -3.59 20.02 -13.58
CA ALA A 309 -3.37 21.02 -14.62
C ALA A 309 -4.45 20.94 -15.73
N ASN A 310 -4.78 19.74 -16.19
CA ASN A 310 -5.87 19.56 -17.16
C ASN A 310 -7.24 20.00 -16.59
N ASN A 311 -7.53 19.64 -15.34
CA ASN A 311 -8.76 20.06 -14.68
C ASN A 311 -8.85 21.60 -14.57
N LEU A 312 -7.77 22.26 -14.15
CA LEU A 312 -7.69 23.72 -14.05
C LEU A 312 -7.84 24.39 -15.41
N TYR A 313 -7.23 23.85 -16.47
CA TYR A 313 -7.46 24.29 -17.85
C TYR A 313 -8.97 24.31 -18.18
N ILE A 314 -9.67 23.20 -17.93
CA ILE A 314 -11.11 23.10 -18.20
C ILE A 314 -11.92 24.07 -17.34
N MET A 315 -11.58 24.20 -16.05
CA MET A 315 -12.26 25.11 -15.12
C MET A 315 -12.10 26.57 -15.55
N TYR A 316 -10.88 27.02 -15.83
CA TYR A 316 -10.59 28.38 -16.27
C TYR A 316 -11.26 28.72 -17.60
N ARG A 317 -11.22 27.79 -18.57
CA ARG A 317 -11.94 27.95 -19.84
C ARG A 317 -13.44 28.17 -19.62
N ASN A 318 -14.05 27.38 -18.74
CA ASN A 318 -15.48 27.49 -18.40
C ASN A 318 -15.84 28.77 -17.62
N MET A 319 -14.85 29.46 -17.06
CA MET A 319 -15.00 30.74 -16.39
C MET A 319 -14.68 31.94 -17.30
N GLY A 320 -14.31 31.71 -18.57
CA GLY A 320 -13.94 32.77 -19.50
C GLY A 320 -12.55 33.36 -19.26
N MET A 321 -11.70 32.66 -18.51
CA MET A 321 -10.34 33.09 -18.16
C MET A 321 -9.32 32.46 -19.13
N SER A 322 -9.26 32.99 -20.35
CA SER A 322 -8.52 32.37 -21.46
C SER A 322 -7.01 32.28 -21.24
N GLU A 323 -6.41 33.27 -20.59
CA GLU A 323 -4.96 33.31 -20.34
C GLU A 323 -4.51 32.24 -19.34
N GLN A 324 -5.21 32.12 -18.21
CA GLN A 324 -4.96 31.09 -17.20
C GLN A 324 -5.24 29.69 -17.76
N SER A 325 -6.32 29.56 -18.53
CA SER A 325 -6.65 28.33 -19.25
C SER A 325 -5.49 27.87 -20.13
N GLU A 326 -4.97 28.73 -21.01
CA GLU A 326 -3.87 28.34 -21.91
C GLU A 326 -2.58 28.03 -21.14
N THR A 327 -2.32 28.75 -20.06
CA THR A 327 -1.18 28.48 -19.17
C THR A 327 -1.22 27.04 -18.64
N PHE A 328 -2.35 26.62 -18.07
CA PHE A 328 -2.50 25.27 -17.52
C PHE A 328 -2.56 24.17 -18.60
N LYS A 329 -3.03 24.50 -19.80
CA LYS A 329 -2.94 23.60 -20.96
C LYS A 329 -1.48 23.32 -21.34
N ASN A 330 -0.66 24.37 -21.48
CA ASN A 330 0.76 24.23 -21.80
C ASN A 330 1.51 23.44 -20.72
N ILE A 331 1.19 23.68 -19.45
CA ILE A 331 1.74 22.90 -18.32
C ILE A 331 1.36 21.43 -18.45
N HIS A 332 0.09 21.11 -18.70
CA HIS A 332 -0.39 19.74 -18.86
C HIS A 332 0.36 18.99 -19.98
N GLU A 333 0.52 19.63 -21.14
CA GLU A 333 1.23 19.09 -22.30
C GLU A 333 2.73 18.90 -22.02
N SER A 334 3.34 19.77 -21.20
CA SER A 334 4.75 19.64 -20.81
C SER A 334 5.05 18.48 -19.84
N LEU A 335 4.02 17.89 -19.23
CA LEU A 335 4.14 16.81 -18.24
C LEU A 335 3.95 15.41 -18.86
N ASP A 336 4.14 15.26 -20.17
CA ASP A 336 4.13 13.96 -20.84
C ASP A 336 5.26 13.04 -20.36
N PHE A 337 5.00 11.73 -20.39
CA PHE A 337 5.95 10.71 -19.96
C PHE A 337 6.91 10.42 -21.11
N ASP A 338 8.15 10.89 -20.97
CA ASP A 338 9.28 10.41 -21.79
C ASP A 338 9.64 8.95 -21.45
#